data_AF-A0A4Q3FV62-F1
#
_entry.id   AF-A0A4Q3FV62-F1
#
_cell.length_a   1.000
_cell.length_b   1.000
_cell.length_c   1.000
_cell.angle_alpha   90.00
_cell.angle_beta   90.00
_cell.angle_gamma   90.00
#
_symmetry.space_group_name_H-M   'P 1'
#
loop_
_entity.id
_entity.type
_entity.pdbx_description
1 polymer ?
#
loop_
_entity_poly.entity_id
_entity_poly.type
_entity_poly.pdbx_seq_one_letter_code
_entity_poly.pdbx_strand_id
1 'polypeptide(L)'
;MNIYGFGRALAHGVIVSALAASMMSTSALGQSVDISKWSPEYVRSIAGTEEFDTAAECGAVTPLDYKGKLTFWYQGVFEGDPDLLRQYYKDFFVAFRETYPNIDLQEQALTYNDLLDKFRTALLG
;
A
#
# COMPACT_ATOMS: atom_id res chain seq x y z
N MET A 1 25.80 -7.78 45.39
CA MET A 1 25.15 -6.75 44.55
C MET A 1 25.92 -6.72 43.22
N ASN A 2 25.30 -7.15 42.12
CA ASN A 2 26.01 -7.53 40.89
C ASN A 2 26.21 -6.30 39.98
N ILE A 3 27.44 -5.79 39.93
CA ILE A 3 27.84 -4.53 39.26
C ILE A 3 27.77 -4.65 37.72
N TYR A 4 27.69 -5.88 37.18
CA TYR A 4 27.68 -6.16 35.75
C TYR A 4 26.34 -5.90 35.03
N GLY A 5 25.23 -5.75 35.78
CA GLY A 5 23.90 -5.51 35.18
C GLY A 5 23.64 -4.05 34.80
N PHE A 6 24.29 -3.10 35.48
CA PHE A 6 23.99 -1.67 35.35
C PHE A 6 24.61 -1.06 34.08
N GLY A 7 25.84 -1.45 33.73
CA GLY A 7 26.53 -0.94 32.53
C GLY A 7 25.90 -1.38 31.20
N ARG A 8 25.31 -2.59 31.17
CA ARG A 8 24.66 -3.16 29.98
C ARG A 8 23.29 -2.53 29.72
N ALA A 9 22.57 -2.14 30.78
CA ALA A 9 21.32 -1.41 30.70
C ALA A 9 21.51 0.03 30.18
N LEU A 10 22.59 0.71 30.61
CA LEU A 10 22.94 2.05 30.14
C LEU A 10 23.34 2.06 28.66
N ALA A 11 24.12 1.05 28.21
CA ALA A 11 24.52 0.95 26.81
C ALA A 11 23.34 0.74 25.85
N HIS A 12 22.34 -0.08 26.22
CA HIS A 12 21.14 -0.25 25.42
C HIS A 12 20.21 0.99 25.44
N GLY A 13 20.13 1.71 26.56
CA GLY A 13 19.31 2.92 26.65
C GLY A 13 19.78 4.06 25.74
N VAL A 14 21.10 4.20 25.55
CA VAL A 14 21.68 5.23 24.67
C VAL A 14 21.45 4.92 23.19
N ILE A 15 21.53 3.64 22.80
CA ILE A 15 21.32 3.22 21.40
C ILE A 15 19.85 3.38 20.97
N VAL A 16 18.90 3.03 21.84
CA VAL A 16 17.46 3.19 21.57
C VAL A 16 17.06 4.66 21.47
N SER A 17 17.68 5.52 22.28
CA SER A 17 17.41 6.97 22.27
C SER A 17 17.93 7.64 20.98
N ALA A 18 19.10 7.23 20.49
CA ALA A 18 19.66 7.75 19.25
C ALA A 18 18.86 7.31 18.01
N LEU A 19 18.37 6.06 17.99
CA LEU A 19 17.52 5.56 16.91
C LEU A 19 16.14 6.24 16.90
N ALA A 20 15.53 6.44 18.08
CA ALA A 20 14.27 7.17 18.20
C ALA A 20 14.38 8.65 17.75
N ALA A 21 15.51 9.31 18.04
CA ALA A 21 15.79 10.66 17.55
C ALA A 21 15.97 10.71 16.02
N SER A 22 16.54 9.66 15.41
CA SER A 22 16.66 9.56 13.94
C SER A 22 15.33 9.24 13.23
N MET A 23 14.36 8.68 13.95
CA MET A 23 13.00 8.37 13.46
C MET A 23 11.98 9.49 13.71
N MET A 24 12.38 10.59 14.35
CA MET A 24 11.63 11.82 14.29
C MET A 24 11.78 12.43 12.90
N SER A 25 11.17 11.78 11.91
CA SER A 25 10.82 12.37 10.64
C SER A 25 10.10 13.67 10.96
N THR A 26 10.80 14.78 10.82
CA THR A 26 10.20 16.10 10.83
C THR A 26 9.15 16.06 9.75
N SER A 27 7.88 15.99 10.14
CA SER A 27 6.78 16.27 9.23
C SER A 27 7.09 17.64 8.63
N ALA A 28 7.35 17.68 7.33
CA ALA A 28 7.73 18.88 6.59
C ALA A 28 6.56 19.87 6.43
N LEU A 29 5.69 19.97 7.45
CA LEU A 29 4.46 20.76 7.49
C LEU A 29 4.74 22.26 7.73
N GLY A 30 5.85 22.78 7.22
CA GLY A 30 6.23 24.19 7.43
C GLY A 30 7.36 24.73 6.56
N GLN A 31 7.86 23.99 5.57
CA GLN A 31 8.82 24.60 4.63
C GLN A 31 8.09 25.48 3.62
N SER A 32 8.48 26.76 3.54
CA SER A 32 8.05 27.64 2.47
C SER A 32 8.64 27.15 1.15
N VAL A 33 7.84 26.41 0.38
CA VAL A 33 8.22 25.94 -0.95
C VAL A 33 8.17 27.14 -1.90
N ASP A 34 9.33 27.54 -2.42
CA ASP A 34 9.41 28.56 -3.46
C ASP A 34 8.94 27.96 -4.80
N ILE A 35 7.64 28.10 -5.09
CA ILE A 35 6.99 27.53 -6.28
C ILE A 35 7.68 28.00 -7.58
N SER A 36 8.34 29.16 -7.59
CA SER A 36 9.05 29.66 -8.77
C SER A 36 10.24 28.79 -9.18
N LYS A 37 10.76 27.96 -8.26
CA LYS A 37 11.84 27.00 -8.52
C LYS A 37 11.35 25.63 -8.98
N TRP A 38 10.07 25.32 -8.84
CA TRP A 38 9.49 24.00 -9.15
C TRP A 38 8.86 23.96 -10.53
N SER A 39 9.62 24.33 -11.57
CA SER A 39 9.14 24.15 -12.95
C SER A 39 9.13 22.67 -13.34
N PRO A 40 8.26 22.24 -14.28
CA PRO A 40 8.29 20.88 -14.82
C PRO A 40 9.67 20.46 -15.36
N GLU A 41 10.41 21.39 -15.95
CA GLU A 41 11.77 21.17 -16.45
C GLU A 41 12.74 20.89 -15.31
N TYR A 42 12.70 21.69 -14.24
CA TYR A 42 13.54 21.47 -13.07
C TYR A 42 13.20 20.15 -12.38
N VAL A 43 11.91 19.85 -12.20
CA VAL A 43 11.45 18.57 -11.62
C VAL A 43 11.97 17.38 -12.43
N ARG A 44 11.88 17.43 -13.76
CA ARG A 44 12.45 16.38 -14.62
C ARG A 44 13.97 16.29 -14.50
N SER A 45 14.67 17.42 -14.32
CA SER A 45 16.14 17.44 -14.18
C SER A 45 16.64 16.84 -12.87
N ILE A 46 15.81 16.87 -11.82
CA ILE A 46 16.13 16.26 -10.51
C ILE A 46 15.43 14.93 -10.30
N ALA A 47 14.57 14.50 -11.21
CA ALA A 47 13.93 13.20 -11.16
C ALA A 47 15.02 12.11 -11.27
N GLY A 48 14.90 11.07 -10.43
CA GLY A 48 15.81 9.94 -10.49
C GLY A 48 15.75 9.26 -11.86
N THR A 49 16.90 8.75 -12.32
CA THR A 49 17.01 7.95 -13.55
C THR A 49 17.09 6.46 -13.23
N GLU A 50 16.68 6.07 -12.02
CA GLU A 50 16.70 4.68 -11.58
C GLU A 50 15.53 3.94 -12.23
N GLU A 51 15.84 2.79 -12.81
CA GLU A 51 14.86 1.89 -13.39
C GLU A 51 14.52 0.82 -12.33
N PHE A 52 13.24 0.69 -12.00
CA PHE A 52 12.76 -0.23 -10.99
C PHE A 52 12.02 -1.40 -11.64
N ASP A 53 12.38 -2.62 -11.28
CA ASP A 53 11.56 -3.79 -11.59
C ASP A 53 10.51 -3.95 -10.48
N THR A 54 9.47 -3.14 -10.55
CA THR A 54 8.40 -3.14 -9.54
C THR A 54 7.76 -4.52 -9.41
N ALA A 55 7.65 -5.29 -10.50
CA ALA A 55 7.06 -6.62 -10.46
C ALA A 55 7.94 -7.59 -9.65
N ALA A 56 9.25 -7.62 -9.92
CA ALA A 56 10.18 -8.46 -9.18
C ALA A 56 10.30 -8.02 -7.71
N GLU A 57 10.38 -6.72 -7.44
CA GLU A 57 10.50 -6.18 -6.08
C GLU A 57 9.25 -6.45 -5.24
N CYS A 58 8.05 -6.20 -5.78
CA CYS A 58 6.80 -6.53 -5.09
C CYS A 58 6.61 -8.04 -4.93
N GLY A 59 6.97 -8.84 -5.94
CA GLY A 59 6.92 -10.30 -5.90
C GLY A 59 7.89 -10.92 -4.88
N ALA A 60 8.98 -10.24 -4.53
CA ALA A 60 9.92 -10.70 -3.52
C ALA A 60 9.32 -10.69 -2.09
N VAL A 61 8.35 -9.80 -1.83
CA VAL A 61 7.66 -9.68 -0.53
C VAL A 61 6.23 -10.22 -0.54
N THR A 62 5.63 -10.37 -1.73
CA THR A 62 4.26 -10.87 -1.92
C THR A 62 4.29 -12.18 -2.70
N PRO A 63 4.06 -13.34 -2.05
CA PRO A 63 4.15 -14.64 -2.71
C PRO A 63 3.20 -14.76 -3.90
N LEU A 64 3.74 -15.08 -5.08
CA LEU A 64 3.00 -15.23 -6.34
C LEU A 64 2.41 -16.63 -6.57
N ASP A 65 2.75 -17.60 -5.72
CA ASP A 65 2.38 -19.00 -5.85
C ASP A 65 1.19 -19.42 -4.97
N TYR A 66 0.55 -18.46 -4.30
CA TYR A 66 -0.59 -18.72 -3.41
C TYR A 66 -1.74 -19.40 -4.16
N LYS A 67 -2.34 -20.40 -3.52
CA LYS A 67 -3.44 -21.19 -4.08
C LYS A 67 -4.67 -21.05 -3.21
N GLY A 68 -5.84 -20.83 -3.81
CA GLY A 68 -7.07 -20.75 -3.04
C GLY A 68 -8.24 -20.20 -3.82
N LYS A 69 -9.28 -19.86 -3.06
CA LYS A 69 -10.47 -19.19 -3.58
C LYS A 69 -10.58 -17.82 -2.92
N LEU A 70 -10.79 -16.79 -3.72
CA LEU A 70 -10.99 -15.43 -3.23
C LEU A 70 -12.33 -14.94 -3.78
N THR A 71 -13.28 -14.67 -2.88
CA THR A 71 -14.50 -13.95 -3.22
C THR A 71 -14.31 -12.47 -2.88
N PHE A 72 -14.34 -11.61 -3.89
CA PHE A 72 -14.10 -10.17 -3.73
C PHE A 72 -15.40 -9.38 -3.93
N TRP A 73 -15.92 -8.80 -2.84
CA TRP A 73 -17.10 -7.93 -2.90
C TRP A 73 -16.66 -6.48 -2.91
N TYR A 74 -17.20 -5.71 -3.86
CA TYR A 74 -16.89 -4.28 -3.97
C TYR A 74 -18.12 -3.49 -4.39
N GLN A 75 -18.10 -2.19 -4.09
CA GLN A 75 -19.08 -1.28 -4.65
C GLN A 75 -18.84 -1.16 -6.15
N GLY A 76 -19.78 -1.67 -6.94
CA GLY A 76 -19.70 -1.68 -8.39
C GLY A 76 -19.66 -0.27 -8.98
N VAL A 77 -19.12 -0.20 -10.20
CA VAL A 77 -19.22 0.98 -11.07
C VAL A 77 -20.37 0.73 -12.05
N PHE A 78 -21.31 1.67 -12.16
CA PHE A 78 -22.56 1.49 -12.91
C PHE A 78 -22.64 2.45 -14.11
N GLU A 79 -23.72 2.37 -14.91
CA GLU A 79 -23.88 3.15 -16.15
C GLU A 79 -23.81 4.68 -15.96
N GLY A 80 -24.10 5.18 -14.76
CA GLY A 80 -24.02 6.60 -14.44
C GLY A 80 -22.61 7.11 -14.12
N ASP A 81 -21.65 6.20 -13.92
CA ASP A 81 -20.29 6.54 -13.53
C ASP A 81 -19.39 6.79 -14.74
N PRO A 82 -18.30 7.56 -14.57
CA PRO A 82 -17.30 7.75 -15.62
C PRO A 82 -16.75 6.43 -16.17
N ASP A 83 -16.66 6.32 -17.49
CA ASP A 83 -16.14 5.13 -18.19
C ASP A 83 -14.76 4.69 -17.71
N LEU A 84 -13.91 5.65 -17.32
CA LEU A 84 -12.58 5.38 -16.78
C LEU A 84 -12.64 4.46 -15.54
N LEU A 85 -13.65 4.62 -14.68
CA LEU A 85 -13.79 3.78 -13.49
C LEU A 85 -14.16 2.34 -13.87
N ARG A 86 -14.99 2.16 -14.90
CA ARG A 86 -15.34 0.82 -15.42
C ARG A 86 -14.11 0.13 -16.03
N GLN A 87 -13.30 0.88 -16.77
CA GLN A 87 -12.05 0.39 -17.35
C GLN A 87 -11.05 0.01 -16.26
N TYR A 88 -10.88 0.87 -15.24
CA TYR A 88 -9.96 0.62 -14.13
C TYR A 88 -10.23 -0.71 -13.41
N TYR A 89 -11.49 -1.00 -13.05
CA TYR A 89 -11.84 -2.28 -12.40
C TYR A 89 -11.66 -3.47 -13.33
N LYS A 90 -11.99 -3.33 -14.61
CA LYS A 90 -11.77 -4.38 -15.61
C LYS A 90 -10.29 -4.73 -15.70
N ASP A 91 -9.43 -3.72 -15.86
CA ASP A 91 -8.00 -3.90 -16.03
C ASP A 91 -7.36 -4.46 -14.75
N PHE A 92 -7.84 -4.01 -13.57
CA PHE A 92 -7.43 -4.58 -12.28
C PHE A 92 -7.67 -6.09 -12.20
N PHE A 93 -8.88 -6.56 -12.54
CA PHE A 93 -9.20 -7.98 -12.44
C PHE A 93 -8.51 -8.84 -13.51
N VAL A 94 -8.19 -8.26 -14.68
CA VAL A 94 -7.34 -8.93 -15.68
C VAL A 94 -5.93 -9.10 -15.12
N ALA A 95 -5.31 -8.02 -14.65
CA ALA A 95 -3.96 -8.04 -14.10
C ALA A 95 -3.85 -8.98 -12.89
N PHE A 96 -4.87 -9.01 -12.01
CA PHE A 96 -4.88 -9.91 -10.86
C PHE A 96 -4.85 -11.37 -11.28
N ARG A 97 -5.66 -11.76 -12.27
CA ARG A 97 -5.71 -13.15 -12.76
C ARG A 97 -4.43 -13.56 -13.47
N GLU A 98 -3.80 -12.64 -14.20
CA GLU A 98 -2.50 -12.88 -14.83
C GLU A 98 -1.38 -13.06 -13.79
N THR A 99 -1.42 -12.25 -12.72
CA THR A 99 -0.44 -12.31 -11.64
C THR A 99 -0.61 -13.55 -10.76
N TYR A 100 -1.86 -13.94 -10.49
CA TYR A 100 -2.21 -15.05 -9.58
C TYR A 100 -3.13 -16.08 -10.26
N PRO A 101 -2.62 -16.86 -11.24
CA PRO A 101 -3.44 -17.84 -11.97
C PRO A 101 -3.91 -19.00 -11.08
N ASN A 102 -3.31 -19.17 -9.91
CA ASN A 102 -3.64 -20.23 -8.96
C ASN A 102 -4.76 -19.85 -7.97
N ILE A 103 -5.28 -18.62 -8.04
CA ILE A 103 -6.39 -18.15 -7.23
C ILE A 103 -7.67 -18.17 -8.08
N ASP A 104 -8.66 -18.93 -7.63
CA ASP A 104 -10.02 -18.88 -8.15
C ASP A 104 -10.69 -17.60 -7.63
N LEU A 105 -10.58 -16.53 -8.41
CA LEU A 105 -11.17 -15.23 -8.13
C LEU A 105 -12.65 -15.19 -8.56
N GLN A 106 -13.51 -14.83 -7.61
CA GLN A 106 -14.94 -14.59 -7.78
C GLN A 106 -15.28 -13.16 -7.36
N GLU A 107 -15.27 -12.22 -8.30
CA GLU A 107 -15.63 -10.83 -8.07
C GLU A 107 -17.15 -10.60 -8.13
N GLN A 108 -17.66 -9.73 -7.26
CA GLN A 108 -19.07 -9.34 -7.21
C GLN A 108 -19.19 -7.83 -7.06
N ALA A 109 -19.62 -7.19 -8.15
CA ALA A 109 -20.02 -5.79 -8.16
C ALA A 109 -21.40 -5.66 -7.50
N LEU A 110 -21.47 -4.95 -6.39
CA LEU A 110 -22.70 -4.76 -5.62
C LEU A 110 -23.06 -3.28 -5.51
N THR A 111 -24.34 -2.96 -5.38
CA THR A 111 -24.72 -1.60 -4.97
C THR A 111 -24.29 -1.36 -3.53
N TYR A 112 -24.20 -0.09 -3.12
CA TYR A 112 -23.83 0.25 -1.74
C TYR A 112 -24.73 -0.44 -0.70
N ASN A 113 -26.04 -0.45 -0.95
CA ASN A 113 -27.01 -1.03 -0.02
C ASN A 113 -26.87 -2.56 0.04
N ASP A 114 -26.70 -3.22 -1.11
CA ASP A 114 -26.52 -4.68 -1.16
C ASP A 114 -25.22 -5.09 -0.48
N LEU A 115 -24.13 -4.33 -0.69
CA LEU A 115 -22.84 -4.60 -0.06
C LEU A 115 -22.95 -4.51 1.47
N LEU A 116 -23.61 -3.46 1.98
CA LEU A 116 -23.78 -3.24 3.42
C LEU A 116 -24.63 -4.34 4.07
N ASP A 117 -25.73 -4.72 3.42
CA ASP A 117 -26.60 -5.79 3.91
C ASP A 117 -25.90 -7.15 3.90
N LYS A 118 -25.19 -7.45 2.82
CA LYS A 118 -24.40 -8.68 2.68
C LYS A 118 -23.29 -8.77 3.71
N PHE A 119 -22.58 -7.67 3.94
CA PHE A 119 -21.52 -7.60 4.96
C PHE A 119 -22.09 -7.87 6.36
N ARG A 120 -23.22 -7.24 6.70
CA ARG A 120 -23.91 -7.49 7.99
C ARG A 120 -24.29 -8.96 8.13
N THR A 121 -24.91 -9.54 7.11
CA THR A 121 -25.35 -10.94 7.14
C THR A 121 -24.16 -11.89 7.29
N ALA A 122 -23.07 -11.69 6.55
CA ALA A 122 -21.89 -12.56 6.60
C ALA A 122 -21.17 -12.52 7.96
N LEU A 123 -21.28 -11.41 8.70
CA LEU A 123 -20.70 -11.27 10.04
C LEU A 123 -21.53 -11.90 11.16
N LEU A 124 -22.76 -12.34 10.87
CA LEU A 124 -23.63 -12.96 11.87
C LEU A 124 -23.34 -14.46 12.08
N GLY A 125 -22.47 -15.07 11.27
CA GLY A 125 -22.14 -16.50 11.33
C GLY A 125 -23.22 -17.38 10.69
#